data_AF-A0A073JPU6-F1
#
_entry.id   AF-A0A073JPU6-F1
#
_cell.length_a   1.000
_cell.length_b   1.000
_cell.length_c   1.000
_cell.angle_alpha   90.00
_cell.angle_beta   90.00
_cell.angle_gamma   90.00
#
_symmetry.space_group_name_H-M   'P 1'
#
loop_
_entity.id
_entity.type
_entity.pdbx_description
1 polymer ?
#
loop_
_entity_poly.entity_id
_entity_poly.type
_entity_poly.pdbx_seq_one_letter_code
_entity_poly.pdbx_strand_id
1 'polypeptide(L)'
;MDTNEIPIISENSFFQFTFFVLAGLIFIGIQPILDKINSQSFLIFMLFLFLIMGLCLVYCSSTSLRQSDPKNCLEIAQHLNTGDYSDFKKENYLGWYPYQIYWITYLRPLVVVTNNIKFLYVLNLAYECIIFVTFYKITALFTSKNAILNNVSLLSMLFLPNLFNILFIYGNIPGYMFFLLSVYFLIKVLQGEKRIFLMAVTLIMAYFIKNNYLIGIIALFITVLLSNLN
;
A
#
# COMPACT_ATOMS: atom_id res chain seq x y z
N MET A 1 3.10 -32.18 -5.99
CA MET A 1 1.97 -31.25 -6.18
C MET A 1 0.88 -31.72 -5.24
N ASP A 2 0.75 -31.07 -4.08
CA ASP A 2 -0.35 -31.35 -3.16
C ASP A 2 -1.67 -30.95 -3.85
N THR A 3 -2.51 -31.94 -4.11
CA THR A 3 -3.85 -31.80 -4.70
C THR A 3 -4.88 -31.26 -3.72
N ASN A 4 -4.45 -30.68 -2.59
CA ASN A 4 -5.32 -30.31 -1.46
C ASN A 4 -5.64 -28.80 -1.37
N GLU A 5 -5.18 -27.99 -2.33
CA GLU A 5 -5.57 -26.58 -2.44
C GLU A 5 -6.60 -26.37 -3.56
N ILE A 6 -7.66 -27.18 -3.58
CA ILE A 6 -8.89 -26.71 -4.23
C ILE A 6 -9.45 -25.65 -3.28
N PRO A 7 -9.56 -24.37 -3.67
CA PRO A 7 -10.24 -23.39 -2.85
C PRO A 7 -11.66 -23.91 -2.64
N ILE A 8 -11.97 -24.32 -1.42
CA ILE A 8 -13.34 -24.62 -1.02
C ILE A 8 -14.04 -23.26 -1.01
N ILE A 9 -14.56 -22.85 -2.18
CA ILE A 9 -15.59 -21.83 -2.28
C ILE A 9 -16.83 -22.50 -1.67
N SER A 10 -16.86 -22.57 -0.34
CA SER A 10 -17.91 -23.25 0.40
C SER A 10 -19.22 -22.50 0.18
N GLU A 11 -20.23 -23.24 -0.30
CA GLU A 11 -21.68 -23.29 -0.02
C GLU A 11 -22.46 -22.09 0.58
N ASN A 12 -21.84 -20.93 0.78
CA ASN A 12 -22.38 -19.75 1.49
C ASN A 12 -22.41 -18.50 0.60
N SER A 13 -22.53 -18.69 -0.72
CA SER A 13 -22.72 -17.58 -1.67
C SER A 13 -23.90 -16.68 -1.28
N PHE A 14 -24.98 -17.26 -0.74
CA PHE A 14 -26.12 -16.53 -0.21
C PHE A 14 -25.76 -15.67 1.02
N PHE A 15 -24.96 -16.19 1.95
CA PHE A 15 -24.51 -15.43 3.12
C PHE A 15 -23.58 -14.27 2.71
N GLN A 16 -22.63 -14.51 1.81
CA GLN A 16 -21.75 -13.47 1.27
C GLN A 16 -22.57 -12.37 0.55
N PHE A 17 -23.51 -12.77 -0.30
CA PHE A 17 -24.41 -11.83 -0.98
C PHE A 17 -25.22 -11.01 0.03
N THR A 18 -25.82 -11.66 1.02
CA THR A 18 -26.61 -10.99 2.08
C THR A 18 -25.75 -10.01 2.87
N PHE A 19 -24.52 -10.39 3.22
CA PHE A 19 -23.56 -9.50 3.88
C PHE A 19 -23.27 -8.25 3.06
N PHE A 20 -22.97 -8.39 1.75
CA PHE A 20 -22.72 -7.25 0.88
C PHE A 20 -23.95 -6.34 0.70
N VAL A 21 -25.15 -6.92 0.59
CA VAL A 21 -26.40 -6.15 0.51
C VAL A 21 -26.61 -5.34 1.80
N LEU A 22 -26.48 -5.98 2.97
CA LEU A 22 -26.62 -5.28 4.26
C LEU A 22 -25.56 -4.21 4.44
N ALA A 23 -24.30 -4.49 4.10
CA ALA A 23 -23.23 -3.50 4.12
C ALA A 23 -23.54 -2.30 3.21
N GLY A 24 -24.09 -2.54 2.01
CA GLY A 24 -24.53 -1.51 1.08
C GLY A 24 -25.68 -0.66 1.63
N LEU A 25 -26.69 -1.28 2.24
CA LEU A 25 -27.81 -0.58 2.86
C LEU A 25 -27.37 0.28 4.04
N ILE A 26 -26.48 -0.24 4.90
CA ILE A 26 -25.86 0.53 5.99
C ILE A 26 -25.07 1.70 5.42
N PHE A 27 -24.26 1.46 4.39
CA PHE A 27 -23.45 2.50 3.74
C PHE A 27 -24.31 3.63 3.15
N ILE A 28 -25.47 3.32 2.57
CA ILE A 28 -26.43 4.31 2.10
C ILE A 28 -27.07 5.06 3.28
N GLY A 29 -27.49 4.33 4.32
CA GLY A 29 -28.14 4.89 5.50
C GLY A 29 -27.26 5.87 6.29
N ILE A 30 -25.94 5.70 6.28
CA ILE A 30 -25.01 6.61 6.98
C ILE A 30 -24.66 7.87 6.18
N GLN A 31 -24.97 7.96 4.88
CA GLN A 31 -24.61 9.13 4.05
C GLN A 31 -25.09 10.48 4.62
N PRO A 32 -26.33 10.62 5.12
CA PRO A 32 -26.79 11.88 5.71
C PRO A 32 -26.01 12.29 6.98
N ILE A 33 -25.43 11.31 7.68
CA ILE A 33 -24.58 11.54 8.85
C ILE A 33 -23.20 11.97 8.40
N LEU A 34 -22.60 11.24 7.44
CA LEU A 34 -21.27 11.54 6.91
C LEU A 34 -21.20 12.94 6.30
N ASP A 35 -22.25 13.45 5.68
CA ASP A 35 -22.24 14.80 5.10
C ASP A 35 -22.13 15.92 6.15
N LYS A 36 -22.63 15.68 7.36
CA LYS A 36 -22.63 16.66 8.45
C LYS A 36 -21.31 16.72 9.22
N ILE A 37 -20.47 15.70 9.11
CA ILE A 37 -19.22 15.60 9.86
C ILE A 37 -18.11 16.34 9.11
N ASN A 38 -17.34 17.17 9.84
CA ASN A 38 -16.15 17.80 9.28
C ASN A 38 -15.14 16.74 8.80
N SER A 39 -14.72 16.86 7.54
CA SER A 39 -13.94 15.82 6.91
C SER A 39 -12.51 15.65 7.41
N GLN A 40 -11.89 16.71 7.93
CA GLN A 40 -10.56 16.63 8.51
C GLN A 40 -10.61 15.92 9.87
N SER A 41 -11.56 16.30 10.73
CA SER A 41 -11.77 15.63 12.01
C SER A 41 -12.12 14.15 11.83
N PHE A 42 -12.96 13.84 10.83
CA PHE A 42 -13.31 12.47 10.48
C PHE A 42 -12.10 11.66 10.00
N LEU A 43 -11.26 12.22 9.12
CA LEU A 43 -10.02 11.58 8.69
C LEU A 43 -9.11 11.26 9.87
N ILE A 44 -8.89 12.21 10.77
CA ILE A 44 -8.02 12.03 11.95
C ILE A 44 -8.57 10.93 12.85
N PHE A 45 -9.88 10.93 13.10
CA PHE A 45 -10.54 9.89 13.88
C PHE A 45 -10.36 8.50 13.25
N MET A 46 -10.58 8.38 11.94
CA MET A 46 -10.41 7.11 11.22
C MET A 46 -8.95 6.64 11.22
N LEU A 47 -7.98 7.55 11.03
CA LEU A 47 -6.55 7.24 11.13
C LEU A 47 -6.19 6.72 12.53
N PHE A 48 -6.72 7.35 13.57
CA PHE A 48 -6.49 6.93 14.96
C PHE A 48 -7.04 5.52 15.21
N LEU A 49 -8.26 5.22 14.76
CA LEU A 49 -8.82 3.88 14.84
C LEU A 49 -7.97 2.86 14.08
N PHE A 50 -7.58 3.17 12.84
CA PHE A 50 -6.76 2.28 12.02
C PHE A 50 -5.39 2.02 12.67
N LEU A 51 -4.77 3.03 13.26
CA LEU A 51 -3.51 2.90 13.98
C LEU A 51 -3.64 1.97 15.20
N ILE A 52 -4.69 2.13 16.00
CA ILE A 52 -4.95 1.24 17.14
C ILE A 52 -5.12 -0.20 16.65
N MET A 53 -6.00 -0.42 15.67
CA MET A 53 -6.26 -1.75 15.13
C MET A 53 -4.99 -2.37 14.52
N GLY A 54 -4.23 -1.58 13.77
CA GLY A 54 -2.97 -2.00 13.16
C GLY A 54 -1.91 -2.36 14.20
N LEU A 55 -1.73 -1.53 15.23
CA LEU A 55 -0.79 -1.83 16.30
C LEU A 55 -1.22 -3.07 17.09
N CYS A 56 -2.49 -3.20 17.44
CA CYS A 56 -3.03 -4.41 18.06
C CYS A 56 -2.72 -5.64 17.20
N LEU A 57 -2.99 -5.58 15.89
CA LEU A 57 -2.68 -6.66 14.96
C LEU A 57 -1.18 -6.99 14.93
N VAL A 58 -0.31 -5.99 14.85
CA VAL A 58 1.15 -6.18 14.86
C VAL A 58 1.63 -6.85 16.15
N TYR A 59 1.15 -6.40 17.31
CA TYR A 59 1.60 -6.96 18.58
C TYR A 59 1.04 -8.36 18.86
N CYS A 60 -0.18 -8.65 18.38
CA CYS A 60 -0.80 -9.98 18.44
C CYS A 60 -0.25 -10.97 17.39
N SER A 61 0.38 -10.48 16.32
CA SER A 61 0.94 -11.32 15.26
C SER A 61 2.27 -11.98 15.64
N SER A 62 2.52 -13.16 15.08
CA SER A 62 3.83 -13.83 15.17
C SER A 62 4.86 -13.13 14.28
N THR A 63 6.13 -13.23 14.69
CA THR A 63 7.27 -12.74 13.89
C THR A 63 7.80 -13.79 12.93
N SER A 64 7.22 -14.99 12.90
CA SER A 64 7.57 -16.03 11.93
C SER A 64 7.01 -15.68 10.55
N LEU A 65 7.88 -15.14 9.67
CA LEU A 65 7.56 -15.04 8.26
C LEU A 65 7.34 -16.46 7.71
N ARG A 66 6.24 -16.64 6.98
CA ARG A 66 6.00 -17.89 6.23
C ARG A 66 7.14 -18.10 5.24
N GLN A 67 7.48 -19.35 4.92
CA GLN A 67 8.44 -19.65 3.86
C GLN A 67 7.84 -19.21 2.52
N SER A 68 8.20 -18.00 2.10
CA SER A 68 7.70 -17.34 0.90
C SER A 68 8.66 -16.21 0.49
N ASP A 69 8.41 -15.60 -0.66
CA ASP A 69 9.24 -14.52 -1.23
C ASP A 69 9.65 -13.42 -0.22
N PRO A 70 8.76 -12.89 0.65
CA PRO A 70 9.13 -11.94 1.70
C PRO A 70 10.29 -12.39 2.60
N LYS A 71 10.27 -13.66 3.03
CA LYS A 71 11.29 -14.22 3.92
C LYS A 71 12.62 -14.31 3.19
N ASN A 72 12.62 -14.89 1.98
CA ASN A 72 13.82 -15.02 1.16
C ASN A 72 14.44 -13.64 0.90
N CYS A 73 13.63 -12.64 0.52
CA CYS A 73 14.14 -11.30 0.25
C CYS A 73 14.76 -10.63 1.48
N LEU A 74 14.21 -10.88 2.67
CA LEU A 74 14.74 -10.34 3.92
C LEU A 74 16.07 -11.01 4.33
N GLU A 75 16.14 -12.34 4.21
CA GLU A 75 17.36 -13.11 4.51
C GLU A 75 18.49 -12.75 3.53
N ILE A 76 18.18 -12.65 2.23
CA ILE A 76 19.16 -12.21 1.22
C ILE A 76 19.64 -10.78 1.53
N ALA A 77 18.75 -9.87 1.95
CA ALA A 77 19.17 -8.53 2.36
C ALA A 77 20.16 -8.56 3.54
N GLN A 78 20.00 -9.50 4.49
CA GLN A 78 20.94 -9.72 5.59
C GLN A 78 22.29 -10.25 5.08
N HIS A 79 22.29 -11.28 4.23
CA HIS A 79 23.51 -11.84 3.63
C HIS A 79 24.31 -10.80 2.86
N LEU A 80 23.64 -9.99 2.04
CA LEU A 80 24.29 -8.91 1.28
C LEU A 80 24.90 -7.83 2.18
N ASN A 81 24.31 -7.58 3.34
CA ASN A 81 24.86 -6.63 4.31
C ASN A 81 26.09 -7.18 5.04
N THR A 82 26.26 -8.50 5.11
CA THR A 82 27.47 -9.16 5.64
C THR A 82 28.51 -9.47 4.55
N GLY A 83 28.28 -9.08 3.31
CA GLY A 83 29.19 -9.32 2.18
C GLY A 83 29.09 -10.72 1.58
N ASP A 84 28.05 -11.50 1.91
CA ASP A 84 27.77 -12.79 1.27
C ASP A 84 26.92 -12.58 0.02
N TYR A 85 27.51 -12.88 -1.15
CA TYR A 85 26.88 -12.75 -2.46
C TYR A 85 26.46 -14.11 -3.04
N SER A 86 26.45 -15.18 -2.24
CA SER A 86 26.11 -16.53 -2.69
C SER A 86 24.72 -16.61 -3.32
N ASP A 87 23.77 -15.80 -2.88
CA ASP A 87 22.40 -15.76 -3.41
C ASP A 87 22.31 -15.35 -4.89
N PHE A 88 23.33 -14.69 -5.44
CA PHE A 88 23.41 -14.30 -6.86
C PHE A 88 23.76 -15.45 -7.81
N LYS A 89 24.16 -16.62 -7.28
CA LYS A 89 24.43 -17.78 -8.12
C LYS A 89 23.16 -18.22 -8.86
N LYS A 90 23.34 -18.79 -10.05
CA LYS A 90 22.24 -19.11 -10.98
C LYS A 90 21.25 -20.12 -10.39
N GLU A 91 21.73 -21.00 -9.51
CA GLU A 91 20.97 -22.01 -8.80
C GLU A 91 20.22 -21.48 -7.55
N ASN A 92 20.54 -20.26 -7.10
CA ASN A 92 19.95 -19.65 -5.90
C ASN A 92 18.83 -18.67 -6.28
N TYR A 93 18.11 -18.17 -5.26
CA TYR A 93 16.88 -17.41 -5.43
C TYR A 93 17.01 -16.20 -6.36
N LEU A 94 18.07 -15.38 -6.24
CA LEU A 94 18.28 -14.24 -7.15
C LEU A 94 18.71 -14.66 -8.56
N GLY A 95 19.25 -15.87 -8.73
CA GLY A 95 19.48 -16.46 -10.04
C GLY A 95 18.18 -16.74 -10.80
N TRP A 96 17.13 -17.17 -10.10
CA TRP A 96 15.80 -17.44 -10.67
C TRP A 96 14.91 -16.20 -10.73
N TYR A 97 15.00 -15.32 -9.73
CA TYR A 97 14.15 -14.14 -9.57
C TYR A 97 14.97 -12.84 -9.48
N PRO A 98 15.78 -12.50 -10.50
CA PRO A 98 16.67 -11.34 -10.45
C PRO A 98 15.93 -10.01 -10.28
N TYR A 99 14.67 -9.94 -10.71
CA TYR A 99 13.83 -8.74 -10.55
C TYR A 99 13.52 -8.41 -9.07
N GLN A 100 13.72 -9.34 -8.13
CA GLN A 100 13.53 -9.07 -6.69
C GLN A 100 14.66 -8.21 -6.10
N ILE A 101 15.76 -8.01 -6.84
CA ILE A 101 16.93 -7.27 -6.34
C ILE A 101 16.59 -5.84 -5.92
N TYR A 102 15.63 -5.20 -6.58
CA TYR A 102 15.29 -3.83 -6.25
C TYR A 102 14.57 -3.73 -4.90
N TRP A 103 13.65 -4.65 -4.62
CA TRP A 103 13.02 -4.78 -3.31
C TRP A 103 14.03 -5.13 -2.22
N ILE A 104 14.94 -6.07 -2.50
CA ILE A 104 16.02 -6.45 -1.57
C ILE A 104 16.92 -5.24 -1.27
N THR A 105 17.26 -4.44 -2.29
CA THR A 105 18.09 -3.24 -2.11
C THR A 105 17.39 -2.20 -1.23
N TYR A 106 16.07 -2.07 -1.34
CA TYR A 106 15.28 -1.24 -0.43
C TYR A 106 15.27 -1.79 1.01
N LEU A 107 15.24 -3.11 1.21
CA LEU A 107 15.27 -3.73 2.54
C LEU A 107 16.62 -3.59 3.25
N ARG A 108 17.74 -3.61 2.52
CA ARG A 108 19.09 -3.55 3.10
C ARG A 108 19.29 -2.46 4.16
N PRO A 109 18.99 -1.17 3.91
CA PRO A 109 19.13 -0.14 4.94
C PRO A 109 18.20 -0.36 6.14
N LEU A 110 17.00 -0.92 5.95
CA LEU A 110 16.06 -1.20 7.04
C LEU A 110 16.57 -2.31 7.96
N VAL A 111 17.19 -3.33 7.38
CA VAL A 111 17.80 -4.45 8.10
C VAL A 111 19.03 -4.01 8.91
N VAL A 112 19.79 -3.04 8.41
CA VAL A 112 20.91 -2.43 9.18
C VAL A 112 20.39 -1.73 10.44
N VAL A 113 19.25 -1.04 10.34
CA VAL A 113 18.63 -0.37 11.50
C VAL A 113 18.13 -1.38 12.51
N THR A 114 17.45 -2.45 12.06
CA THR A 114 16.96 -3.50 12.95
C THR A 114 16.62 -4.79 12.21
N ASN A 115 16.82 -5.93 12.89
CA ASN A 115 16.34 -7.23 12.45
C ASN A 115 14.92 -7.55 12.98
N ASN A 116 14.27 -6.60 13.66
CA ASN A 116 12.95 -6.82 14.24
C ASN A 116 11.85 -6.77 13.16
N ILE A 117 11.23 -7.90 12.88
CA ILE A 117 10.12 -8.01 11.91
C ILE A 117 8.92 -7.15 12.30
N LYS A 118 8.63 -6.97 13.60
CA LYS A 118 7.55 -6.08 14.05
C LYS A 118 7.82 -4.62 13.68
N PHE A 119 9.09 -4.20 13.63
CA PHE A 119 9.42 -2.85 13.15
C PHE A 119 9.01 -2.67 11.68
N LEU A 120 9.24 -3.68 10.84
CA LEU A 120 8.83 -3.64 9.43
C LEU A 120 7.30 -3.64 9.29
N TYR A 121 6.56 -4.34 10.16
CA TYR A 121 5.10 -4.26 10.18
C TYR A 121 4.60 -2.87 10.60
N VAL A 122 5.20 -2.25 11.61
CA VAL A 122 4.88 -0.86 12.01
C VAL A 122 5.21 0.12 10.88
N LEU A 123 6.30 -0.11 10.15
CA LEU A 123 6.66 0.71 9.00
C LEU A 123 5.62 0.59 7.88
N ASN A 124 5.15 -0.62 7.57
CA ASN A 124 4.03 -0.84 6.65
C ASN A 124 2.74 -0.14 7.11
N LEU A 125 2.43 -0.21 8.42
CA LEU A 125 1.29 0.51 9.00
C LEU A 125 1.42 2.03 8.77
N ALA A 126 2.61 2.60 8.96
CA ALA A 126 2.85 4.01 8.69
C ALA A 126 2.65 4.35 7.20
N TYR A 127 3.10 3.48 6.29
CA TYR A 127 2.89 3.65 4.86
C TYR A 127 1.41 3.62 4.46
N GLU A 128 0.61 2.70 5.02
CA GLU A 128 -0.85 2.68 4.82
C GLU A 128 -1.52 3.97 5.31
N CYS A 129 -1.11 4.50 6.48
CA CYS A 129 -1.61 5.79 6.94
C CYS A 129 -1.29 6.93 5.96
N ILE A 130 -0.08 6.94 5.38
CA ILE A 130 0.30 7.93 4.35
C ILE A 130 -0.55 7.74 3.08
N ILE A 131 -0.83 6.51 2.67
CA ILE A 131 -1.72 6.20 1.54
C ILE A 131 -3.11 6.80 1.78
N PHE A 132 -3.72 6.58 2.95
CA PHE A 132 -5.04 7.13 3.25
C PHE A 132 -5.08 8.65 3.28
N VAL A 133 -4.08 9.30 3.88
CA VAL A 133 -3.95 10.75 3.85
C VAL A 133 -3.80 11.25 2.41
N THR A 134 -3.07 10.54 1.57
CA THR A 134 -2.85 10.92 0.18
C THR A 134 -4.12 10.77 -0.64
N PHE A 135 -4.92 9.71 -0.42
CA PHE A 135 -6.25 9.59 -1.02
C PHE A 135 -7.15 10.76 -0.66
N TYR A 136 -7.26 11.08 0.63
CA TYR A 136 -8.02 12.24 1.09
C TYR A 136 -7.56 13.54 0.40
N LYS A 137 -6.24 13.77 0.35
CA LYS A 137 -5.65 14.97 -0.26
C LYS A 137 -5.94 15.03 -1.75
N ILE A 138 -5.81 13.92 -2.49
CA ILE A 138 -6.14 13.87 -3.92
C ILE A 138 -7.62 14.23 -4.11
N THR A 139 -8.53 13.62 -3.36
CA THR A 139 -9.96 13.92 -3.45
C THR A 139 -10.27 15.38 -3.14
N ALA A 140 -9.62 15.95 -2.13
CA ALA A 140 -9.77 17.36 -1.75
C ALA A 140 -9.31 18.36 -2.83
N LEU A 141 -8.52 17.92 -3.83
CA LEU A 141 -8.18 18.76 -4.99
C LEU A 141 -9.35 18.93 -5.97
N PHE A 142 -10.34 18.05 -5.92
CA PHE A 142 -11.47 18.05 -6.86
C PHE A 142 -12.80 18.40 -6.22
N THR A 143 -12.93 18.29 -4.89
CA THR A 143 -14.18 18.58 -4.19
C THR A 143 -13.95 19.05 -2.76
N SER A 144 -14.84 19.92 -2.29
CA SER A 144 -14.93 20.37 -0.90
C SER A 144 -16.09 19.72 -0.14
N LYS A 145 -16.84 18.81 -0.77
CA LYS A 145 -18.01 18.16 -0.15
C LYS A 145 -17.57 17.16 0.92
N ASN A 146 -18.01 17.37 2.15
CA ASN A 146 -17.69 16.50 3.29
C ASN A 146 -18.11 15.05 3.05
N ALA A 147 -19.31 14.80 2.51
CA ALA A 147 -19.76 13.44 2.20
C ALA A 147 -18.75 12.66 1.34
N ILE A 148 -18.21 13.28 0.28
CA ILE A 148 -17.27 12.60 -0.63
C ILE A 148 -15.93 12.32 0.06
N LEU A 149 -15.39 13.31 0.78
CA LEU A 149 -14.14 13.17 1.50
C LEU A 149 -14.24 12.13 2.63
N ASN A 150 -15.38 12.09 3.33
CA ASN A 150 -15.64 11.13 4.39
C ASN A 150 -15.83 9.72 3.83
N ASN A 151 -16.50 9.57 2.69
CA ASN A 151 -16.62 8.29 2.00
C ASN A 151 -15.25 7.74 1.60
N VAL A 152 -14.35 8.56 1.07
CA VAL A 152 -12.98 8.13 0.72
C VAL A 152 -12.23 7.65 1.96
N SER A 153 -12.26 8.42 3.04
CA SER A 153 -11.62 8.02 4.31
C SER A 153 -12.22 6.73 4.88
N LEU A 154 -13.55 6.60 4.86
CA LEU A 154 -14.26 5.44 5.39
C LEU A 154 -13.96 4.17 4.59
N LEU A 155 -14.17 4.22 3.27
CA LEU A 155 -14.03 3.06 2.40
C LEU A 155 -12.59 2.58 2.29
N SER A 156 -11.62 3.50 2.25
CA SER A 156 -10.20 3.13 2.17
C SER A 156 -9.71 2.41 3.43
N MET A 157 -10.17 2.83 4.62
CA MET A 157 -9.73 2.24 5.90
C MET A 157 -10.56 1.05 6.37
N LEU A 158 -11.85 0.97 6.00
CA LEU A 158 -12.69 -0.20 6.27
C LEU A 158 -12.45 -1.37 5.32
N PHE A 159 -11.62 -1.19 4.29
CA PHE A 159 -11.15 -2.31 3.48
C PHE A 159 -10.17 -3.16 4.29
N LEU A 160 -10.72 -4.08 5.09
CA LEU A 160 -10.00 -4.98 5.99
C LEU A 160 -8.77 -5.68 5.36
N PRO A 161 -8.78 -6.06 4.06
CA PRO A 161 -7.57 -6.62 3.44
C PRO A 161 -6.34 -5.70 3.58
N ASN A 162 -6.48 -4.37 3.51
CA ASN A 162 -5.37 -3.43 3.73
C ASN A 162 -4.80 -3.56 5.16
N LEU A 163 -5.67 -3.74 6.16
CA LEU A 163 -5.25 -3.90 7.55
C LEU A 163 -4.39 -5.16 7.72
N PHE A 164 -4.78 -6.29 7.14
CA PHE A 164 -4.00 -7.52 7.24
C PHE A 164 -2.72 -7.49 6.40
N ASN A 165 -2.74 -6.74 5.29
CA ASN A 165 -1.60 -6.60 4.40
C ASN A 165 -0.39 -5.93 5.08
N ILE A 166 -0.56 -5.19 6.18
CA ILE A 166 0.56 -4.61 6.93
C ILE A 166 1.55 -5.67 7.43
N LEU A 167 1.07 -6.89 7.70
CA LEU A 167 1.89 -8.03 8.13
C LEU A 167 2.66 -8.69 6.96
N PHE A 168 2.42 -8.25 5.72
CA PHE A 168 3.08 -8.77 4.53
C PHE A 168 4.22 -7.82 4.12
N ILE A 169 5.44 -8.16 4.54
CA ILE A 169 6.65 -7.36 4.25
C ILE A 169 7.06 -7.55 2.80
N TYR A 170 6.52 -6.72 1.92
CA TYR A 170 6.77 -6.78 0.49
C TYR A 170 6.66 -5.40 -0.15
N GLY A 171 7.20 -5.23 -1.35
CA GLY A 171 7.22 -3.95 -2.08
C GLY A 171 5.86 -3.36 -2.45
N ASN A 172 4.76 -4.04 -2.15
CA ASN A 172 3.39 -3.59 -2.47
C ASN A 172 3.04 -2.29 -1.77
N ILE A 173 3.06 -2.28 -0.44
CA ILE A 173 2.61 -1.13 0.36
C ILE A 173 3.52 0.09 0.12
N PRO A 174 4.86 0.00 0.32
CA PRO A 174 5.72 1.16 0.09
C PRO A 174 5.71 1.61 -1.38
N GLY A 175 5.72 0.68 -2.34
CA GLY A 175 5.63 1.04 -3.75
C GLY A 175 4.32 1.76 -4.09
N TYR A 176 3.20 1.32 -3.51
CA TYR A 176 1.89 1.94 -3.71
C TYR A 176 1.82 3.34 -3.10
N MET A 177 2.36 3.50 -1.89
CA MET A 177 2.47 4.79 -1.23
C MET A 177 3.23 5.80 -2.11
N PHE A 178 4.41 5.43 -2.58
CA PHE A 178 5.21 6.30 -3.45
C PHE A 178 4.52 6.59 -4.78
N PHE A 179 3.86 5.60 -5.38
CA PHE A 179 3.08 5.80 -6.60
C PHE A 179 1.93 6.80 -6.37
N LEU A 180 1.16 6.65 -5.31
CA LEU A 180 0.03 7.53 -5.01
C LEU A 180 0.50 8.96 -4.70
N LEU A 181 1.63 9.13 -4.01
CA LEU A 181 2.27 10.42 -3.82
C LEU A 181 2.68 11.06 -5.15
N SER A 182 3.19 10.28 -6.09
CA SER A 182 3.56 10.77 -7.43
C SER A 182 2.33 11.28 -8.20
N VAL A 183 1.19 10.59 -8.10
CA VAL A 183 -0.09 11.03 -8.66
C VAL A 183 -0.52 12.36 -8.05
N TYR A 184 -0.47 12.47 -6.71
CA TYR A 184 -0.81 13.70 -6.01
C TYR A 184 0.06 14.89 -6.47
N PHE A 185 1.38 14.68 -6.57
CA PHE A 185 2.29 15.72 -7.03
C PHE A 185 2.12 16.04 -8.51
N LEU A 186 1.79 15.07 -9.36
CA LEU A 186 1.46 15.33 -10.76
C LEU A 186 0.26 16.27 -10.87
N ILE A 187 -0.84 15.97 -10.17
CA ILE A 187 -2.04 16.84 -10.20
C ILE A 187 -1.66 18.27 -9.77
N LYS A 188 -0.83 18.39 -8.74
CA LYS A 188 -0.33 19.69 -8.27
C LYS A 188 0.51 20.42 -9.32
N VAL A 189 1.35 19.70 -10.06
CA VAL A 189 2.13 20.26 -11.18
C VAL A 189 1.22 20.73 -12.30
N LEU A 190 0.20 19.95 -12.66
CA LEU A 190 -0.80 20.33 -13.67
C LEU A 190 -1.64 21.54 -13.24
N GLN A 191 -1.80 21.76 -11.94
CA GLN A 191 -2.40 22.98 -11.36
C GLN A 191 -1.43 24.17 -11.29
N GLY A 192 -0.21 24.05 -11.84
CA GLY A 192 0.79 25.12 -11.91
C GLY A 192 1.79 25.17 -10.75
N GLU A 193 1.74 24.23 -9.79
CA GLU A 193 2.69 24.21 -8.69
C GLU A 193 4.06 23.61 -9.09
N LYS A 194 5.15 24.18 -8.60
CA LYS A 194 6.54 23.72 -8.89
C LYS A 194 6.93 22.46 -8.10
N ARG A 195 6.18 21.36 -8.26
CA ARG A 195 6.40 20.08 -7.53
C ARG A 195 6.96 18.94 -8.38
N ILE A 196 7.49 19.24 -9.57
CA ILE A 196 7.96 18.24 -10.52
C ILE A 196 9.07 17.34 -9.96
N PHE A 197 9.96 17.90 -9.13
CA PHE A 197 11.01 17.13 -8.47
C PHE A 197 10.43 16.07 -7.52
N LEU A 198 9.48 16.46 -6.67
CA LEU A 198 8.81 15.54 -5.74
C LEU A 198 8.03 14.45 -6.48
N MET A 199 7.33 14.83 -7.56
CA MET A 199 6.67 13.87 -8.45
C MET A 199 7.66 12.86 -9.02
N ALA A 200 8.79 13.31 -9.59
CA ALA A 200 9.79 12.44 -10.19
C ALA A 200 10.44 11.50 -9.16
N VAL A 201 10.85 12.02 -8.00
CA VAL A 201 11.48 11.22 -6.93
C VAL A 201 10.53 10.14 -6.43
N THR A 202 9.27 10.49 -6.15
CA THR A 202 8.28 9.51 -5.68
C THR A 202 7.95 8.47 -6.74
N LEU A 203 7.88 8.86 -8.02
CA LEU A 203 7.64 7.92 -9.11
C LEU A 203 8.81 6.93 -9.32
N ILE A 204 10.04 7.42 -9.26
CA ILE A 204 11.25 6.58 -9.34
C ILE A 204 11.30 5.61 -8.17
N MET A 205 11.01 6.07 -6.95
CA MET A 205 10.97 5.22 -5.77
C MET A 205 9.91 4.12 -5.88
N ALA A 206 8.72 4.44 -6.42
CA ALA A 206 7.68 3.44 -6.64
C ALA A 206 8.15 2.32 -7.57
N TYR A 207 8.70 2.68 -8.74
CA TYR A 207 9.22 1.72 -9.71
C TYR A 207 10.38 0.91 -9.14
N PHE A 208 11.33 1.58 -8.49
CA PHE A 208 12.47 0.92 -7.87
C PHE A 208 12.00 -0.10 -6.84
N ILE A 209 11.08 0.24 -5.95
CA ILE A 209 10.60 -0.72 -4.94
C ILE A 209 9.85 -1.88 -5.58
N LYS A 210 9.08 -1.61 -6.64
CA LYS A 210 8.34 -2.64 -7.35
C LYS A 210 8.11 -2.29 -8.83
N ASN A 211 8.71 -3.07 -9.72
CA ASN A 211 8.65 -2.85 -11.16
C ASN A 211 7.22 -2.85 -11.75
N ASN A 212 6.23 -3.42 -11.07
CA ASN A 212 4.83 -3.37 -11.50
C ASN A 212 4.29 -1.94 -11.67
N TYR A 213 4.90 -0.95 -11.00
CA TYR A 213 4.54 0.46 -11.16
C TYR A 213 4.96 1.06 -12.50
N LEU A 214 5.66 0.32 -13.37
CA LEU A 214 5.91 0.73 -14.75
C LEU A 214 4.61 1.03 -15.51
N ILE A 215 3.54 0.24 -15.27
CA ILE A 215 2.21 0.51 -15.84
C ILE A 215 1.70 1.88 -15.38
N GLY A 216 1.88 2.18 -14.10
CA GLY A 216 1.55 3.48 -13.52
C GLY A 216 2.35 4.63 -14.15
N ILE A 217 3.66 4.45 -14.35
CA ILE A 217 4.52 5.42 -15.04
C ILE A 217 3.99 5.72 -16.44
N ILE A 218 3.67 4.68 -17.21
CA ILE A 218 3.14 4.82 -18.57
C ILE A 218 1.83 5.62 -18.55
N ALA A 219 0.93 5.33 -17.60
CA ALA A 219 -0.33 6.07 -17.46
C ALA A 219 -0.11 7.56 -17.13
N LEU A 220 0.81 7.89 -16.22
CA LEU A 220 1.15 9.29 -15.91
C LEU A 220 1.78 10.01 -17.10
N PHE A 221 2.65 9.32 -17.84
CA PHE A 221 3.26 9.87 -19.05
C PHE A 221 2.21 10.21 -20.11
N ILE A 222 1.28 9.29 -20.39
CA ILE A 222 0.14 9.53 -21.29
C ILE A 222 -0.68 10.74 -20.82
N THR A 223 -0.94 10.84 -19.52
CA THR A 223 -1.70 11.95 -18.94
C THR A 223 -1.03 13.30 -19.19
N VAL A 224 0.30 13.38 -18.99
CA VAL A 224 1.10 14.59 -19.27
C VAL A 224 1.12 14.93 -20.75
N LEU A 225 1.23 13.94 -21.64
CA LEU A 225 1.17 14.18 -23.08
C LEU A 225 -0.19 14.79 -23.47
N LEU A 226 -1.29 14.18 -23.01
CA LEU A 226 -2.64 14.67 -23.29
C LEU A 226 -2.89 16.06 -22.72
N SER A 227 -2.36 16.38 -21.53
CA SER A 227 -2.53 17.71 -20.96
C SER A 227 -1.80 18.82 -21.70
N ASN A 228 -0.72 18.49 -22.44
CA ASN A 228 0.03 19.47 -23.23
C ASN A 228 -0.48 19.61 -24.68
N LEU A 229 -1.43 18.76 -25.11
CA LEU A 229 -2.05 18.83 -26.43
C LEU A 229 -3.31 19.72 -26.44
N ASN A 230 -3.85 20.07 -25.26
CA ASN A 230 -4.98 20.98 -25.08
C ASN A 230 -4.49 22.39 -24.72
#